data_AF-A0A2H9N0V7-F1
#
_entry.id   AF-A0A2H9N0V7-F1
#
_cell.length_a   1.000
_cell.length_b   1.000
_cell.length_c   1.000
_cell.angle_alpha   90.00
_cell.angle_beta   90.00
_cell.angle_gamma   90.00
#
_symmetry.space_group_name_H-M   'P 1'
#
loop_
_entity.id
_entity.type
_entity.pdbx_description
1 polymer ?
#
loop_
_entity_poly.entity_id
_entity_poly.type
_entity_poly.pdbx_seq_one_letter_code
_entity_poly.pdbx_strand_id
1 'polypeptide(L)'
;MLAIIDLIAGLLLITRPEFGFVRIIGLIVLGKGVWSIVTSGLLGYFTDWMGMIDTLAGVGLLVMYGGGSFPLLALLGVVIIFKGLFSMF
;
A
#
# COMPACT_ATOMS: atom_id res chain seq x y z
N MET A 1 -14.18 3.49 3.12
CA MET A 1 -13.19 4.06 4.06
C MET A 1 -11.76 3.55 3.79
N LEU A 2 -11.57 2.25 3.54
CA LEU A 2 -10.24 1.67 3.19
C LEU A 2 -9.67 2.22 1.87
N ALA A 3 -10.52 2.46 0.87
CA ALA A 3 -10.10 3.03 -0.42
C ALA A 3 -9.46 4.44 -0.32
N ILE A 4 -9.85 5.24 0.67
CA ILE A 4 -9.24 6.56 0.90
C ILE A 4 -7.80 6.38 1.40
N ILE A 5 -7.54 5.36 2.21
CA ILE A 5 -6.20 5.03 2.70
C ILE A 5 -5.32 4.60 1.53
N ASP A 6 -5.86 3.86 0.55
CA ASP A 6 -5.16 3.54 -0.69
C ASP A 6 -4.79 4.78 -1.47
N LEU A 7 -5.73 5.69 -1.72
CA LEU A 7 -5.45 6.93 -2.43
C LEU A 7 -4.37 7.78 -1.73
N ILE A 8 -4.44 7.89 -0.41
CA ILE A 8 -3.43 8.59 0.38
C ILE A 8 -2.07 7.88 0.24
N ALA A 9 -2.02 6.57 0.42
CA ALA A 9 -0.79 5.78 0.32
C ALA A 9 -0.13 5.93 -1.07
N GLY A 10 -0.93 5.85 -2.13
CA GLY A 10 -0.44 6.01 -3.49
C GLY A 10 0.07 7.42 -3.77
N LEU A 11 -0.64 8.45 -3.28
CA LEU A 11 -0.18 9.83 -3.38
C LEU A 11 1.14 10.05 -2.63
N LEU A 12 1.29 9.49 -1.43
CA LEU A 12 2.51 9.59 -0.64
C LEU A 12 3.70 8.91 -1.35
N LEU A 13 3.49 7.76 -1.97
CA LEU A 13 4.53 7.06 -2.76
C LEU A 13 5.03 7.89 -3.96
N ILE A 14 4.15 8.69 -4.57
CA ILE A 14 4.48 9.54 -5.72
C ILE A 14 5.15 10.84 -5.26
N THR A 15 4.54 11.54 -4.30
CA THR A 15 4.97 12.86 -3.85
C THR A 15 6.19 12.82 -2.92
N ARG A 16 6.46 11.66 -2.31
CA ARG A 16 7.59 11.41 -1.40
C ARG A 16 7.76 12.49 -0.32
N PRO A 17 6.71 12.78 0.47
CA PRO A 17 6.81 13.83 1.47
C PRO A 17 7.65 13.38 2.67
N GLU A 18 8.38 14.31 3.28
CA GLU A 18 9.26 14.06 4.43
C GLU A 18 8.52 14.08 5.79
N PHE A 19 7.22 13.76 5.80
CA PHE A 19 6.41 13.82 7.02
C PHE A 19 6.49 12.52 7.83
N GLY A 20 6.56 12.62 9.17
CA GLY A 20 6.53 11.46 10.07
C GLY A 20 5.26 10.60 9.97
N PHE A 21 4.17 11.16 9.44
CA PHE A 21 2.91 10.46 9.17
C PHE A 21 3.04 9.35 8.11
N VAL A 22 4.01 9.42 7.21
CA VAL A 22 4.26 8.40 6.17
C VAL A 22 4.45 7.02 6.80
N ARG A 23 5.15 6.95 7.94
CA ARG A 23 5.35 5.70 8.68
C ARG A 23 4.04 5.09 9.17
N ILE A 24 3.13 5.92 9.68
CA ILE A 24 1.85 5.46 10.23
C ILE A 24 0.99 4.89 9.11
N ILE A 25 0.89 5.59 7.96
CA ILE A 25 0.17 5.07 6.79
C ILE A 25 0.82 3.80 6.27
N GLY A 26 2.15 3.75 6.20
CA GLY A 26 2.89 2.55 5.79
C GLY A 26 2.54 1.33 6.65
N LEU A 27 2.48 1.48 7.98
CA LEU A 27 2.08 0.40 8.89
C LEU A 27 0.62 -0.02 8.71
N ILE A 28 -0.30 0.93 8.53
CA ILE A 28 -1.72 0.63 8.32
C ILE A 28 -1.92 -0.14 7.01
N VAL A 29 -1.28 0.32 5.92
CA VAL A 29 -1.36 -0.28 4.59
C VAL A 29 -0.70 -1.66 4.56
N LEU A 30 0.42 -1.81 5.27
CA LEU A 30 1.06 -3.11 5.44
C LEU A 30 0.17 -4.08 6.21
N GLY A 31 -0.36 -3.64 7.35
CA GLY A 31 -1.19 -4.46 8.22
C GLY A 31 -2.44 -4.98 7.52
N LYS A 32 -3.14 -4.13 6.75
CA LYS A 32 -4.31 -4.57 5.96
C LYS A 32 -3.92 -5.57 4.86
N GLY A 33 -2.79 -5.37 4.18
CA GLY A 33 -2.33 -6.27 3.12
C GLY A 33 -1.99 -7.66 3.66
N VAL A 34 -1.24 -7.70 4.77
CA VAL A 34 -0.93 -8.95 5.47
C VAL A 34 -2.20 -9.63 5.97
N TRP A 35 -3.14 -8.88 6.55
CA TRP A 35 -4.41 -9.45 7.00
C TRP A 35 -5.18 -10.08 5.84
N SER A 36 -5.26 -9.40 4.69
CA SER A 36 -5.94 -9.90 3.47
C SER A 36 -5.31 -11.19 2.95
N ILE A 37 -3.97 -11.27 2.92
CA ILE A 37 -3.26 -12.48 2.50
C ILE A 37 -3.54 -13.64 3.47
N VAL A 38 -3.47 -13.39 4.78
CA VAL A 38 -3.70 -14.41 5.82
C VAL A 38 -5.12 -14.95 5.75
N THR A 39 -6.13 -14.08 5.66
CA THR A 39 -7.53 -14.51 5.57
C THR A 39 -7.80 -15.28 4.29
N SER A 40 -7.25 -14.84 3.15
CA SER A 40 -7.38 -15.55 1.87
C SER A 40 -6.74 -16.94 1.92
N GLY A 41 -5.55 -17.04 2.51
CA GLY A 41 -4.85 -18.32 2.69
C GLY A 41 -5.64 -19.31 3.57
N LEU A 42 -6.27 -18.83 4.65
CA LEU A 42 -7.13 -19.65 5.51
C LEU A 42 -8.39 -20.15 4.79
N LEU A 43 -8.88 -19.39 3.81
CA LEU A 43 -10.04 -19.76 2.99
C LEU A 43 -9.68 -20.65 1.78
N GLY A 44 -8.39 -21.00 1.61
CA GLY A 44 -7.92 -21.81 0.49
C GLY A 44 -7.71 -21.03 -0.81
N TYR A 45 -7.75 -19.69 -0.77
CA TYR A 45 -7.42 -18.82 -1.91
C TYR A 45 -5.95 -18.43 -1.84
N PHE A 46 -5.12 -19.03 -2.68
CA PHE A 46 -3.66 -18.87 -2.61
C PHE A 46 -3.11 -17.67 -3.40
N THR A 47 -3.95 -16.95 -4.14
CA THR A 47 -3.53 -15.82 -4.99
C THR A 47 -4.32 -14.55 -4.69
N ASP A 48 -4.12 -13.98 -3.49
CA ASP A 48 -4.65 -12.66 -3.15
C ASP A 48 -3.75 -11.54 -3.68
N TRP A 49 -3.96 -11.18 -4.95
CA TRP A 49 -3.24 -10.11 -5.62
C TRP A 49 -3.49 -8.74 -4.98
N MET A 50 -4.69 -8.54 -4.41
CA MET A 50 -5.05 -7.28 -3.76
C MET A 50 -4.28 -7.09 -2.46
N GLY A 51 -4.19 -8.14 -1.64
CA GLY A 51 -3.39 -8.14 -0.41
C GLY A 51 -1.90 -7.94 -0.70
N MET A 52 -1.37 -8.61 -1.73
CA MET A 52 0.04 -8.44 -2.13
C MET A 52 0.39 -6.99 -2.51
N ILE A 53 -0.46 -6.32 -3.31
CA ILE A 53 -0.23 -4.92 -3.71
C ILE A 53 -0.22 -4.00 -2.48
N ASP A 54 -1.12 -4.22 -1.52
CA ASP A 54 -1.15 -3.45 -0.27
C ASP A 54 0.11 -3.67 0.56
N THR A 55 0.53 -4.92 0.71
CA THR A 55 1.77 -5.24 1.43
C THR A 55 2.97 -4.55 0.79
N LEU A 56 3.09 -4.60 -0.54
CA LEU A 56 4.18 -3.92 -1.26
C LEU A 56 4.14 -2.40 -1.08
N ALA A 57 2.97 -1.78 -1.08
CA ALA A 57 2.82 -0.34 -0.85
C ALA A 57 3.16 0.06 0.59
N GLY A 58 2.74 -0.74 1.57
CA GLY A 58 3.09 -0.55 2.97
C GLY A 58 4.59 -0.65 3.19
N VAL A 59 5.23 -1.70 2.64
CA VAL A 59 6.69 -1.84 2.65
C VAL A 59 7.35 -0.66 1.95
N GLY A 60 6.86 -0.26 0.78
CA GLY A 60 7.41 0.85 0.01
C GLY A 60 7.40 2.17 0.78
N LEU A 61 6.32 2.48 1.50
CA LEU A 61 6.21 3.66 2.36
C LEU A 61 7.18 3.60 3.55
N LEU A 62 7.37 2.44 4.16
CA LEU A 62 8.31 2.26 5.27
C LEU A 62 9.77 2.38 4.80
N VAL A 63 10.09 1.83 3.64
CA VAL A 63 11.41 1.98 3.00
C VAL A 63 11.67 3.45 2.66
N MET A 64 10.67 4.16 2.13
CA MET A 64 10.76 5.58 1.84
C MET A 64 11.00 6.42 3.11
N TYR A 65 10.33 6.08 4.22
CA TYR A 65 10.58 6.71 5.51
C TYR A 65 12.01 6.46 6.02
N GLY A 66 12.59 5.30 5.74
CA GLY A 66 13.98 4.98 6.05
C GLY A 66 15.02 5.64 5.13
N GLY A 67 14.61 6.53 4.22
CA GLY A 67 15.48 7.19 3.24
C GLY A 67 15.76 6.36 1.98
N GLY A 68 15.09 5.22 1.81
CA GLY A 68 15.21 4.40 0.61
C GLY A 68 14.46 5.02 -0.57
N SER A 69 15.13 5.19 -1.71
CA SER A 69 14.54 5.73 -2.94
C SER A 69 14.65 4.72 -4.07
N PHE A 70 13.51 4.28 -4.60
CA PHE A 70 13.43 3.44 -5.80
C PHE A 70 12.50 4.08 -6.83
N PRO A 71 12.85 4.11 -8.13
CA PRO A 71 11.95 4.57 -9.19
C PRO A 71 10.62 3.80 -9.18
N LEU A 72 10.68 2.53 -8.78
CA LEU A 72 9.57 1.60 -8.75
C LEU A 72 8.47 2.00 -7.73
N LEU A 73 8.79 2.79 -6.70
CA LEU A 73 7.82 3.27 -5.72
C LEU A 73 6.78 4.20 -6.35
N ALA A 74 7.19 5.05 -7.31
CA ALA A 74 6.26 5.95 -7.99
C ALA A 74 5.27 5.17 -8.87
N LEU A 75 5.75 4.15 -9.58
CA LEU A 75 4.91 3.22 -10.35
C LEU A 75 3.92 2.50 -9.43
N LEU A 76 4.41 2.03 -8.28
CA LEU A 76 3.59 1.35 -7.28
C LEU A 76 2.51 2.28 -6.69
N GLY A 77 2.85 3.56 -6.51
CA GLY A 77 1.89 4.59 -6.11
C GLY A 77 0.77 4.80 -7.13
N VAL A 78 1.08 4.81 -8.44
CA VAL A 78 0.08 4.89 -9.51
C VAL A 78 -0.86 3.68 -9.46
N VAL A 79 -0.31 2.47 -9.33
CA VAL A 79 -1.11 1.23 -9.23
C VAL A 79 -2.04 1.26 -8.02
N ILE A 80 -1.55 1.71 -6.87
CA ILE A 80 -2.35 1.86 -5.64
C ILE A 80 -3.48 2.87 -5.83
N ILE A 81 -3.24 4.00 -6.52
CA ILE A 81 -4.29 4.98 -6.81
C ILE A 81 -5.39 4.35 -7.66
N PHE A 82 -5.04 3.66 -8.75
CA PHE A 82 -6.03 2.98 -9.59
C PHE A 82 -6.81 1.92 -8.81
N LYS A 83 -6.14 1.15 -7.96
CA LYS A 83 -6.78 0.18 -7.07
C LYS A 83 -7.76 0.86 -6.09
N GLY A 84 -7.34 1.97 -5.47
CA GLY A 84 -8.17 2.75 -4.56
C GLY A 84 -9.41 3.30 -5.24
N LEU A 85 -9.26 3.85 -6.45
CA LEU A 85 -10.38 4.32 -7.28
C LEU A 85 -11.31 3.17 -7.66
N PHE A 86 -10.77 2.03 -8.10
CA PHE A 86 -11.59 0.84 -8.41
C PHE A 86 -12.39 0.35 -7.22
N SER A 87 -11.82 0.42 -6.01
CA SER A 87 -12.50 0.00 -4.77
C SER A 87 -13.53 1.01 -4.24
N MET A 88 -13.65 2.19 -4.87
CA MET A 88 -14.68 3.19 -4.53
C MET A 88 -15.99 2.99 -5.31
N PHE A 89 -15.93 2.32 -6.46
CA PHE A 89 -17.08 1.98 -7.29
C PHE A 89 -17.59 0.58 -6.96
#